data_AF-A0A502MIN6-F1
#
_entry.id   AF-A0A502MIN6-F1
#
_cell.length_a   1.000
_cell.length_b   1.000
_cell.length_c   1.000
_cell.angle_alpha   90.00
_cell.angle_beta   90.00
_cell.angle_gamma   90.00
#
_symmetry.space_group_name_H-M   'P 1'
#
loop_
_entity.id
_entity.type
_entity.pdbx_description
1 polymer ?
#
loop_
_entity_poly.entity_id
_entity_poly.type
_entity_poly.pdbx_seq_one_letter_code
_entity_poly.pdbx_strand_id
1 'polypeptide(L)'
;MTAIALRPPEVVMCLERLGAAHPTRLSFLRQLIRRATREKWRVRKHLFDLNDNGFGRAVYAVETSARTYSLVAFSTPLDDEKRSDRVIAQAWDTSYVLYDGLPDAAEIARLEANAPLQEAGRYTRSELVLARANKSVRLFEDVASALARGQQPDEEQLLGVGYLLRTTAVYGNGKFGIADRDEIAARPELAGSFQAEMLTVWLIRSFTLDLVDHIARCRNPAGAVRLAPQLRRALGVGNATGLGMAPFLVRHPLLTHNWFLARETALARVRAEPEAGEAERKIFEQALADLAQRVARWHSDDDRQAAATRSLAADLDRLAENLDRLLAKPQPWDALYRFAEEHFSLEGQEACVSLMLEPHGALVDELGDIMKADETPGHAIDGGMDCASLRQALLDCYSWARAIDFAQPAANARFWYVSAEKLEPRLGERFEEDGAELEQPLATARDALSLAAALAQEPAPASVADFLLRRPEWRHAVRRAQIVAKFPYAEIHDNLIGAELRPVDILRAKLAFFGARSFDPRSDRWLRIALFSGEPLIEDVATMAGEAA
;
A
#
# COMPACT_ATOMS: atom_id res chain seq x y z
N MET A 1 -22.84 4.60 -26.39
CA MET A 1 -21.83 5.07 -25.43
C MET A 1 -20.52 5.23 -26.18
N THR A 2 -19.94 6.43 -26.15
CA THR A 2 -18.61 6.69 -26.72
C THR A 2 -17.58 6.03 -25.81
N ALA A 3 -16.75 5.12 -26.34
CA ALA A 3 -15.73 4.47 -25.55
C ALA A 3 -14.65 5.49 -25.15
N ILE A 4 -14.48 5.73 -23.84
CA ILE A 4 -13.38 6.53 -23.31
C ILE A 4 -12.13 5.65 -23.26
N ALA A 5 -11.05 6.10 -23.90
CA ALA A 5 -9.78 5.38 -23.86
C ALA A 5 -9.14 5.46 -22.46
N LEU A 6 -8.40 4.42 -22.09
CA LEU A 6 -7.56 4.43 -20.89
C LEU A 6 -6.47 5.50 -21.04
N ARG A 7 -6.03 6.11 -19.93
CA ARG A 7 -4.87 7.00 -19.96
C ARG A 7 -3.64 6.18 -20.33
N PRO A 8 -2.80 6.64 -21.27
CA PRO A 8 -1.69 5.84 -21.75
C PRO A 8 -0.57 5.82 -20.68
N PRO A 9 0.30 4.80 -20.67
CA PRO A 9 1.28 4.60 -19.58
C PRO A 9 2.29 5.75 -19.44
N GLU A 10 2.55 6.52 -20.50
CA GLU A 10 3.41 7.72 -20.48
C GLU A 10 2.80 8.86 -19.67
N VAL A 11 1.50 8.80 -19.37
CA VAL A 11 0.83 9.72 -18.45
C VAL A 11 0.78 9.12 -17.04
N VAL A 12 0.50 7.82 -16.93
CA VAL A 12 0.17 7.15 -15.66
C VAL A 12 1.40 6.68 -14.88
N MET A 13 2.40 6.14 -15.58
CA MET A 13 3.52 5.39 -14.99
C MET A 13 4.76 6.25 -14.77
N CYS A 14 4.63 7.56 -14.61
CA CYS A 14 5.74 8.47 -14.32
C CYS A 14 5.83 8.77 -12.82
N LEU A 15 7.04 8.91 -12.29
CA LEU A 15 7.33 9.09 -10.86
C LEU A 15 6.51 10.24 -10.26
N GLU A 16 6.42 11.38 -10.92
CA GLU A 16 5.64 12.52 -10.38
C GLU A 16 4.16 12.18 -10.17
N ARG A 17 3.54 11.44 -11.09
CA ARG A 17 2.13 11.03 -10.95
C ARG A 17 1.96 9.88 -9.96
N LEU A 18 2.92 8.94 -9.89
CA LEU A 18 2.97 7.93 -8.84
C LEU A 18 3.05 8.58 -7.45
N GLY A 19 3.87 9.64 -7.33
CA GLY A 19 4.03 10.48 -6.15
C GLY A 19 2.85 11.42 -5.85
N ALA A 20 1.82 11.44 -6.71
CA ALA A 20 0.56 12.15 -6.49
C ALA A 20 -0.61 11.19 -6.18
N ALA A 21 -0.36 9.88 -6.06
CA ALA A 21 -1.43 8.90 -5.91
C ALA A 21 -2.24 9.09 -4.61
N HIS A 22 -3.55 8.83 -4.72
CA HIS A 22 -4.52 8.81 -3.62
C HIS A 22 -5.24 7.46 -3.54
N PRO A 23 -5.69 7.05 -2.34
CA PRO A 23 -6.39 5.78 -2.17
C PRO A 23 -7.75 5.85 -2.82
N THR A 24 -8.06 4.89 -3.68
CA THR A 24 -9.34 4.85 -4.39
C THR A 24 -10.28 3.83 -3.75
N ARG A 25 -11.48 3.71 -4.32
CA ARG A 25 -12.40 2.61 -3.96
C ARG A 25 -11.77 1.23 -4.15
N LEU A 26 -10.82 1.08 -5.06
CA LEU A 26 -10.10 -0.18 -5.33
C LEU A 26 -8.98 -0.49 -4.34
N SER A 27 -8.69 0.37 -3.35
CA SER A 27 -7.62 0.10 -2.40
C SER A 27 -7.87 -1.16 -1.57
N PHE A 28 -6.81 -1.94 -1.31
CA PHE A 28 -6.90 -3.31 -0.76
C PHE A 28 -7.59 -3.38 0.60
N LEU A 29 -7.31 -2.43 1.49
CA LEU A 29 -7.98 -2.39 2.79
C LEU A 29 -9.48 -2.13 2.64
N ARG A 30 -9.88 -1.33 1.63
CA ARG A 30 -11.29 -1.02 1.39
C ARG A 30 -12.01 -2.20 0.74
N GLN A 31 -11.32 -2.95 -0.12
CA GLN A 31 -11.84 -4.21 -0.64
C GLN A 31 -12.11 -5.22 0.50
N LEU A 32 -11.16 -5.35 1.44
CA LEU A 32 -11.31 -6.21 2.61
C LEU A 32 -12.54 -5.82 3.45
N ILE A 33 -12.68 -4.53 3.80
CA ILE A 33 -13.79 -4.05 4.62
C ILE A 33 -15.12 -4.25 3.89
N ARG A 34 -15.21 -3.88 2.61
CA ARG A 34 -16.42 -4.09 1.81
C ARG A 34 -16.81 -5.57 1.76
N ARG A 35 -15.82 -6.45 1.61
CA ARG A 35 -16.04 -7.90 1.66
C ARG A 35 -16.55 -8.35 3.02
N ALA A 36 -15.87 -7.97 4.09
CA ALA A 36 -16.23 -8.34 5.46
C ALA A 36 -17.67 -7.90 5.80
N THR A 37 -18.06 -6.69 5.39
CA THR A 37 -19.44 -6.19 5.56
C THR A 37 -20.44 -6.96 4.72
N ARG A 38 -20.17 -7.15 3.42
CA ARG A 38 -21.06 -7.87 2.49
C ARG A 38 -21.28 -9.33 2.91
N GLU A 39 -20.22 -9.99 3.34
CA GLU A 39 -20.23 -11.39 3.77
C GLU A 39 -20.57 -11.56 5.26
N LYS A 40 -20.88 -10.45 5.96
CA LYS A 40 -21.27 -10.42 7.38
C LYS A 40 -20.30 -11.21 8.27
N TRP A 41 -19.00 -10.99 8.07
CA TRP A 41 -17.97 -11.66 8.88
C TRP A 41 -18.18 -11.35 10.36
N ARG A 42 -18.06 -12.38 11.20
CA ARG A 42 -18.24 -12.23 12.64
C ARG A 42 -16.87 -12.09 13.30
N VAL A 43 -16.67 -10.98 13.99
CA VAL A 43 -15.44 -10.75 14.76
C VAL A 43 -15.75 -10.84 16.24
N ARG A 44 -14.96 -11.61 16.98
CA ARG A 44 -15.08 -11.73 18.44
C ARG A 44 -13.73 -11.71 19.13
N LYS A 45 -13.69 -11.11 20.31
CA LYS A 45 -12.58 -11.23 21.25
C LYS A 45 -12.65 -12.60 21.90
N HIS A 46 -11.84 -13.54 21.43
CA HIS A 46 -11.81 -14.90 21.93
C HIS A 46 -11.08 -15.00 23.28
N LEU A 47 -9.98 -14.26 23.42
CA LEU A 47 -9.17 -14.18 24.63
C LEU A 47 -8.73 -12.73 24.84
N PHE A 48 -8.76 -12.25 26.07
CA PHE A 48 -8.20 -10.95 26.45
C PHE A 48 -7.65 -11.06 27.87
N ASP A 49 -6.40 -11.51 27.96
CA ASP A 49 -5.69 -11.88 29.20
C ASP A 49 -4.48 -10.96 29.34
N LEU A 50 -4.75 -9.71 29.75
CA LEU A 50 -3.76 -8.67 30.00
C LEU A 50 -3.78 -8.28 31.47
N ASN A 51 -2.61 -8.05 32.05
CA ASN A 51 -2.48 -7.51 33.40
C ASN A 51 -2.83 -6.01 33.46
N ASP A 52 -2.72 -5.41 34.65
CA ASP A 52 -3.08 -4.00 34.88
C ASP A 52 -2.24 -3.00 34.08
N ASN A 53 -1.04 -3.41 33.65
CA ASN A 53 -0.15 -2.61 32.80
C ASN A 53 -0.36 -2.87 31.31
N GLY A 54 -1.33 -3.72 30.94
CA GLY A 54 -1.64 -4.08 29.57
C GLY A 54 -0.64 -5.07 28.94
N PHE A 55 0.08 -5.86 29.74
CA PHE A 55 0.97 -6.92 29.25
C PHE A 55 0.29 -8.29 29.35
N GLY A 56 0.52 -9.14 28.35
CA GLY A 56 -0.10 -10.46 28.23
C GLY A 56 -0.49 -10.77 26.80
N ARG A 57 -1.62 -11.47 26.65
CA ARG A 57 -2.08 -12.03 25.37
C ARG A 57 -3.54 -11.71 25.06
N ALA A 58 -3.84 -11.49 23.79
CA ALA A 58 -5.20 -11.35 23.29
C ALA A 58 -5.39 -12.12 21.99
N VAL A 59 -6.60 -12.62 21.75
CA VAL A 59 -6.97 -13.34 20.52
C VAL A 59 -8.25 -12.75 19.95
N TYR A 60 -8.19 -12.28 18.71
CA TYR A 60 -9.35 -11.81 17.94
C TYR A 60 -9.66 -12.82 16.85
N ALA A 61 -10.80 -13.49 16.93
CA ALA A 61 -11.24 -14.45 15.93
C ALA A 61 -12.19 -13.78 14.92
N VAL A 62 -11.93 -14.02 13.64
CA VAL A 62 -12.74 -13.59 12.49
C VAL A 62 -13.29 -14.83 11.82
N GLU A 63 -14.60 -15.01 11.91
CA GLU A 63 -15.33 -16.11 11.29
C GLU A 63 -15.90 -15.62 9.95
N THR A 64 -15.41 -16.20 8.86
CA THR A 64 -15.97 -16.06 7.52
C THR A 64 -17.01 -17.16 7.28
N SER A 65 -17.61 -17.21 6.10
CA SER A 65 -18.52 -18.30 5.73
C SER A 65 -17.83 -19.66 5.61
N ALA A 66 -16.51 -19.69 5.40
CA ALA A 66 -15.75 -20.91 5.11
C ALA A 66 -14.69 -21.24 6.16
N ARG A 67 -14.15 -20.23 6.87
CA ARG A 67 -12.94 -20.37 7.69
C ARG A 67 -12.99 -19.44 8.91
N THR A 68 -12.13 -19.75 9.87
CA THR A 68 -11.81 -18.84 10.98
C THR A 68 -10.36 -18.42 10.85
N TYR A 69 -10.09 -17.13 11.06
CA TYR A 69 -8.75 -16.60 11.21
C TYR A 69 -8.62 -15.94 12.57
N SER A 70 -7.46 -16.04 13.22
CA SER A 70 -7.26 -15.44 14.53
C SER A 70 -6.03 -14.54 14.55
N LEU A 71 -6.18 -13.28 14.96
CA LEU A 71 -5.03 -12.49 15.38
C LEU A 71 -4.66 -12.89 16.80
N VAL A 72 -3.49 -13.47 16.98
CA VAL A 72 -2.86 -13.68 18.29
C VAL A 72 -1.93 -12.51 18.55
N ALA A 73 -2.22 -11.72 19.58
CA ALA A 73 -1.48 -10.53 19.95
C ALA A 73 -0.78 -10.74 21.30
N PHE A 74 0.50 -10.39 21.36
CA PHE A 74 1.31 -10.39 22.57
C PHE A 74 1.75 -8.96 22.88
N SER A 75 1.56 -8.52 24.11
CA SER A 75 2.02 -7.23 24.64
C SER A 75 3.02 -7.48 25.75
N THR A 76 4.24 -7.01 25.57
CA THR A 76 5.36 -7.30 26.47
C THR A 76 5.96 -6.01 27.03
N PRO A 77 6.46 -6.04 28.28
CA PRO A 77 7.21 -4.91 28.81
C PRO A 77 8.46 -4.67 27.99
N LEU A 78 8.75 -3.41 27.71
CA LEU A 78 9.93 -2.98 26.99
C LEU A 78 10.47 -1.71 27.64
N ASP A 79 11.78 -1.71 27.93
CA ASP A 79 12.46 -0.54 28.45
C ASP A 79 12.50 0.56 27.39
N ASP A 80 12.33 1.82 27.80
CA ASP A 80 12.31 2.99 26.91
C ASP A 80 13.54 3.08 26.01
N GLU A 81 14.72 2.76 26.54
CA GLU A 81 15.99 2.79 25.82
C GLU A 81 16.09 1.72 24.71
N LYS A 82 15.30 0.65 24.81
CA LYS A 82 15.26 -0.44 23.82
C LYS A 82 14.23 -0.20 22.72
N ARG A 83 13.37 0.83 22.86
CA ARG A 83 12.40 1.19 21.81
C ARG A 83 13.10 1.82 20.63
N SER A 84 13.10 1.10 19.52
CA SER A 84 13.58 1.62 18.25
C SER A 84 12.51 1.54 17.19
N ASP A 85 12.40 2.65 16.48
CA ASP A 85 11.47 2.87 15.38
C ASP A 85 11.95 2.27 14.06
N ARG A 86 13.16 1.72 14.06
CA ARG A 86 13.81 1.13 12.91
C ARG A 86 13.45 -0.34 12.79
N VAL A 87 13.42 -0.85 11.56
CA VAL A 87 13.21 -2.28 11.28
C VAL A 87 14.31 -3.18 11.90
N ILE A 88 15.42 -2.59 12.33
CA ILE A 88 16.56 -3.27 12.96
C ILE A 88 16.36 -3.50 14.47
N ALA A 89 15.24 -3.04 15.04
CA ALA A 89 14.94 -3.22 16.45
C ALA A 89 14.92 -4.71 16.82
N GLN A 90 15.59 -5.06 17.92
CA GLN A 90 15.61 -6.42 18.47
C GLN A 90 14.51 -6.66 19.51
N ALA A 91 13.76 -5.63 19.86
CA ALA A 91 12.67 -5.70 20.82
C ALA A 91 11.56 -4.72 20.44
N TRP A 92 10.32 -5.03 20.84
CA TRP A 92 9.13 -4.27 20.50
C TRP A 92 8.06 -4.41 21.59
N ASP A 93 7.17 -3.41 21.69
CA ASP A 93 6.10 -3.44 22.69
C ASP A 93 5.10 -4.57 22.41
N THR A 94 4.87 -4.88 21.14
CA THR A 94 3.84 -5.86 20.74
C THR A 94 4.22 -6.69 19.51
N SER A 95 3.86 -7.97 19.52
CA SER A 95 3.98 -8.88 18.37
C SER A 95 2.65 -9.54 18.06
N TYR A 96 2.50 -9.94 16.79
CA TYR A 96 1.25 -10.44 16.26
C TYR A 96 1.47 -11.59 15.28
N VAL A 97 0.53 -12.52 15.32
CA VAL A 97 0.42 -13.62 14.37
C VAL A 97 -1.00 -13.67 13.83
N LEU A 98 -1.18 -13.59 12.52
CA LEU A 98 -2.44 -14.01 11.90
C LEU A 98 -2.38 -15.52 11.71
N TYR A 99 -3.26 -16.23 12.41
CA TYR A 99 -3.32 -17.68 12.47
C TYR A 99 -4.52 -18.20 11.67
N ASP A 100 -4.31 -19.30 10.94
CA ASP A 100 -5.32 -20.05 10.20
C ASP A 100 -6.08 -20.99 11.16
N GLY A 101 -7.24 -20.55 11.61
CA GLY A 101 -8.07 -21.26 12.58
C GLY A 101 -8.20 -20.52 13.91
N LEU A 102 -8.56 -21.28 14.95
CA LEU A 102 -8.64 -20.83 16.33
C LEU A 102 -7.57 -21.57 17.14
N PRO A 103 -6.51 -20.89 17.62
CA PRO A 103 -5.43 -21.55 18.33
C PRO A 103 -5.89 -21.99 19.72
N ASP A 104 -5.46 -23.18 20.14
CA ASP A 104 -5.65 -23.65 21.52
C ASP A 104 -4.60 -23.04 22.47
N ALA A 105 -4.68 -23.39 23.75
CA ALA A 105 -3.76 -22.86 24.77
C ALA A 105 -2.30 -23.27 24.51
N ALA A 106 -2.04 -24.45 23.93
CA ALA A 106 -0.69 -24.92 23.63
C ALA A 106 -0.11 -24.15 22.45
N GLU A 107 -0.91 -23.91 21.41
CA GLU A 107 -0.53 -23.10 20.26
C GLU A 107 -0.28 -21.64 20.65
N ILE A 108 -1.12 -21.05 21.50
CA ILE A 108 -0.89 -19.70 22.02
C ILE A 108 0.45 -19.63 22.77
N ALA A 109 0.75 -20.59 23.64
CA ALA A 109 2.01 -20.63 24.38
C ALA A 109 3.22 -20.83 23.44
N ARG A 110 3.09 -21.66 22.39
CA ARG A 110 4.12 -21.81 21.36
C ARG A 110 4.36 -20.50 20.63
N LEU A 111 3.31 -19.83 20.18
CA LEU A 111 3.40 -18.56 19.47
C LEU A 111 3.99 -17.45 20.36
N GLU A 112 3.66 -17.43 21.65
CA GLU A 112 4.22 -16.48 22.61
C GLU A 112 5.75 -16.62 22.72
N ALA A 113 6.25 -17.85 22.70
CA ALA A 113 7.68 -18.12 22.73
C ALA A 113 8.41 -17.85 21.39
N ASN A 114 7.69 -17.71 20.27
CA ASN A 114 8.28 -17.64 18.93
C ASN A 114 8.06 -16.31 18.21
N ALA A 115 6.88 -15.70 18.31
CA ALA A 115 6.55 -14.46 17.62
C ALA A 115 7.50 -13.29 17.98
N PRO A 116 7.95 -13.13 19.24
CA PRO A 116 8.97 -12.15 19.61
C PRO A 116 10.38 -12.43 19.05
N LEU A 117 10.65 -13.63 18.52
CA LEU A 117 11.98 -13.99 18.01
C LEU A 117 12.17 -13.74 16.52
N GLN A 118 11.08 -13.54 15.76
CA GLN A 118 11.09 -13.34 14.30
C GLN A 118 11.96 -14.35 13.54
N GLU A 119 13.10 -13.95 12.98
CA GLU A 119 14.04 -14.78 12.23
C GLU A 119 14.47 -16.02 13.04
N ALA A 120 14.61 -15.88 14.35
CA ALA A 120 15.03 -16.98 15.23
C ALA A 120 13.85 -17.85 15.69
N GLY A 121 12.60 -17.42 15.46
CA GLY A 121 11.38 -18.16 15.79
C GLY A 121 11.15 -19.37 14.88
N ARG A 122 10.19 -20.22 15.26
CA ARG A 122 9.74 -21.39 14.50
C ARG A 122 8.24 -21.31 14.28
N TYR A 123 7.87 -21.40 13.01
CA TYR A 123 6.49 -21.28 12.55
C TYR A 123 6.11 -22.48 11.69
N THR A 124 4.82 -22.57 11.42
CA THR A 124 4.15 -23.61 10.66
C THR A 124 3.32 -22.96 9.54
N ARG A 125 2.71 -23.80 8.70
CA ARG A 125 1.75 -23.36 7.68
C ARG A 125 0.48 -22.70 8.23
N SER A 126 0.22 -22.80 9.53
CA SER A 126 -0.95 -22.16 10.16
C SER A 126 -0.70 -20.69 10.46
N GLU A 127 0.56 -20.23 10.48
CA GLU A 127 0.87 -18.82 10.63
C GLU A 127 0.89 -18.18 9.24
N LEU A 128 0.02 -17.21 8.98
CA LEU A 128 -0.13 -16.57 7.67
C LEU A 128 0.64 -15.26 7.57
N VAL A 129 0.61 -14.47 8.64
CA VAL A 129 1.27 -13.15 8.72
C VAL A 129 1.88 -12.97 10.09
N LEU A 130 3.08 -12.39 10.13
CA LEU A 130 3.74 -11.93 11.34
C LEU A 130 3.85 -10.41 11.33
N ALA A 131 3.54 -9.76 12.43
CA ALA A 131 3.73 -8.33 12.56
C ALA A 131 4.29 -7.97 13.94
N ARG A 132 4.86 -6.77 14.02
CA ARG A 132 5.32 -6.17 15.28
C ARG A 132 5.07 -4.67 15.28
N ALA A 133 4.84 -4.12 16.46
CA ALA A 133 4.57 -2.70 16.62
C ALA A 133 5.11 -2.14 17.93
N ASN A 134 5.39 -0.83 17.91
CA ASN A 134 5.80 -0.04 19.07
C ASN A 134 4.76 1.03 19.40
N LYS A 135 4.61 1.33 20.69
CA LYS A 135 3.72 2.39 21.18
C LYS A 135 4.30 3.75 20.82
N SER A 136 3.44 4.67 20.41
CA SER A 136 3.76 6.10 20.44
C SER A 136 3.77 6.55 21.89
N VAL A 137 4.86 6.27 22.62
CA VAL A 137 4.88 6.19 24.10
C VAL A 137 4.21 7.38 24.78
N ARG A 138 4.59 8.61 24.41
CA ARG A 138 4.04 9.84 25.01
C ARG A 138 2.54 9.96 24.75
N LEU A 139 2.14 9.85 23.49
CA LEU A 139 0.73 9.97 23.10
C LEU A 139 -0.13 8.85 23.70
N PHE A 140 0.40 7.62 23.75
CA PHE A 140 -0.29 6.48 24.33
C PHE A 140 -0.57 6.71 25.83
N GLU A 141 0.44 7.19 26.57
CA GLU A 141 0.32 7.49 27.99
C GLU A 141 -0.65 8.67 28.24
N ASP A 142 -0.56 9.74 27.44
CA ASP A 142 -1.46 10.89 27.52
C ASP A 142 -2.93 10.47 27.36
N VAL A 143 -3.21 9.62 26.36
CA VAL A 143 -4.56 9.08 26.13
C VAL A 143 -5.00 8.18 27.29
N ALA A 144 -4.18 7.21 27.70
CA ALA A 144 -4.51 6.31 28.81
C ALA A 144 -4.81 7.09 30.11
N SER A 145 -4.02 8.13 30.39
CA SER A 145 -4.18 9.01 31.53
C SER A 145 -5.43 9.89 31.45
N ALA A 146 -5.75 10.45 30.27
CA ALA A 146 -6.98 11.22 30.07
C ALA A 146 -8.22 10.34 30.31
N LEU A 147 -8.25 9.16 29.68
CA LEU A 147 -9.34 8.20 29.81
C LEU A 147 -9.52 7.73 31.27
N ALA A 148 -8.43 7.47 32.00
CA ALA A 148 -8.47 7.08 33.42
C ALA A 148 -9.05 8.19 34.32
N ARG A 149 -8.89 9.47 33.95
CA ARG A 149 -9.51 10.61 34.65
C ARG A 149 -10.97 10.85 34.27
N GLY A 150 -11.54 10.01 33.41
CA GLY A 150 -12.90 10.20 32.89
C GLY A 150 -13.01 11.27 31.81
N GLN A 151 -11.89 11.64 31.17
CA GLN A 151 -11.80 12.70 30.16
C GLN A 151 -11.44 12.11 28.79
N GLN A 152 -11.79 12.80 27.71
CA GLN A 152 -11.28 12.48 26.38
C GLN A 152 -9.91 13.16 26.16
N PRO A 153 -9.02 12.57 25.36
CA PRO A 153 -7.74 13.20 24.99
C PRO A 153 -7.98 14.42 24.09
N ASP A 154 -6.95 15.26 23.98
CA ASP A 154 -6.94 16.38 23.03
C ASP A 154 -7.02 15.86 21.58
N GLU A 155 -8.05 16.29 20.86
CA GLU A 155 -8.32 15.80 19.50
C GLU A 155 -7.22 16.24 18.52
N GLU A 156 -6.74 17.47 18.62
CA GLU A 156 -5.75 18.02 17.68
C GLU A 156 -4.41 17.28 17.81
N GLN A 157 -3.92 17.10 19.04
CA GLN A 157 -2.71 16.32 19.32
C GLN A 157 -2.85 14.86 18.86
N LEU A 158 -4.01 14.24 19.13
CA LEU A 158 -4.26 12.85 18.77
C LEU A 158 -4.30 12.66 17.25
N LEU A 159 -5.01 13.53 16.53
CA LEU A 159 -5.17 13.44 15.09
C LEU A 159 -3.94 13.93 14.31
N GLY A 160 -3.13 14.82 14.89
CA GLY A 160 -1.83 15.20 14.33
C GLY A 160 -0.86 14.03 14.20
N VAL A 161 -0.97 13.02 15.06
CA VAL A 161 -0.20 11.75 14.93
C VAL A 161 -1.00 10.67 14.21
N GLY A 162 -2.29 10.51 14.54
CA GLY A 162 -3.22 9.61 13.84
C GLY A 162 -3.13 8.11 14.20
N TYR A 163 -2.26 7.72 15.12
CA TYR A 163 -2.13 6.34 15.62
C TYR A 163 -1.52 6.28 17.03
N LEU A 164 -1.84 5.22 17.78
CA LEU A 164 -1.25 4.95 19.10
C LEU A 164 -0.18 3.84 19.07
N LEU A 165 -0.30 2.92 18.10
CA LEU A 165 0.70 1.89 17.80
C LEU A 165 1.17 2.06 16.35
N ARG A 166 2.46 1.86 16.13
CA ARG A 166 3.06 1.87 14.80
C ARG A 166 3.69 0.53 14.50
N THR A 167 3.26 -0.09 13.40
CA THR A 167 3.90 -1.28 12.87
C THR A 167 5.29 -0.95 12.34
N THR A 168 6.29 -1.76 12.72
CA THR A 168 7.64 -1.69 12.13
C THR A 168 7.83 -2.74 11.05
N ALA A 169 7.00 -3.79 11.05
CA ALA A 169 6.95 -4.78 9.99
C ALA A 169 5.61 -5.52 9.97
N VAL A 170 5.20 -5.93 8.75
CA VAL A 170 4.13 -6.87 8.47
C VAL A 170 4.65 -7.81 7.39
N TYR A 171 4.84 -9.08 7.73
CA TYR A 171 5.49 -10.07 6.89
C TYR A 171 4.53 -11.20 6.55
N GLY A 172 4.41 -11.51 5.27
CA GLY A 172 3.68 -12.66 4.74
C GLY A 172 4.57 -13.46 3.79
N ASN A 173 3.93 -14.36 3.03
CA ASN A 173 4.51 -15.03 1.87
C ASN A 173 5.83 -15.78 2.17
N GLY A 174 5.79 -16.77 3.04
CA GLY A 174 6.92 -17.67 3.31
C GLY A 174 8.02 -17.10 4.19
N LYS A 175 8.01 -15.79 4.49
CA LYS A 175 9.05 -15.16 5.31
C LYS A 175 9.09 -15.77 6.71
N PHE A 176 10.28 -16.12 7.19
CA PHE A 176 10.53 -16.81 8.46
C PHE A 176 9.96 -18.24 8.54
N GLY A 177 9.50 -18.83 7.42
CA GLY A 177 8.91 -20.18 7.41
C GLY A 177 7.42 -20.21 7.76
N ILE A 178 6.73 -19.06 7.71
CA ILE A 178 5.27 -18.99 7.73
C ILE A 178 4.68 -19.48 6.40
N ALA A 179 3.35 -19.54 6.28
CA ALA A 179 2.68 -19.96 5.06
C ALA A 179 3.10 -19.13 3.83
N ASP A 180 3.30 -19.82 2.71
CA ASP A 180 3.52 -19.19 1.40
C ASP A 180 2.19 -18.72 0.79
N ARG A 181 2.27 -17.79 -0.17
CA ARG A 181 1.12 -17.34 -0.98
C ARG A 181 0.34 -18.51 -1.57
N ASP A 182 1.02 -19.58 -1.99
CA ASP A 182 0.40 -20.76 -2.62
C ASP A 182 -0.62 -21.45 -1.70
N GLU A 183 -0.40 -21.43 -0.38
CA GLU A 183 -1.30 -22.03 0.63
C GLU A 183 -2.65 -21.28 0.76
N ILE A 184 -2.67 -20.00 0.37
CA ILE A 184 -3.83 -19.11 0.52
C ILE A 184 -4.38 -18.58 -0.81
N ALA A 185 -3.76 -18.88 -1.96
CA ALA A 185 -4.14 -18.38 -3.29
C ALA A 185 -5.50 -18.80 -3.78
N ALA A 186 -5.91 -20.01 -3.43
CA ALA A 186 -7.22 -20.53 -3.80
C ALA A 186 -8.35 -20.04 -2.87
N ARG A 187 -8.05 -19.31 -1.79
CA ARG A 187 -9.04 -18.87 -0.79
C ARG A 187 -9.65 -17.54 -1.25
N PRO A 188 -10.93 -17.48 -1.68
CA PRO A 188 -11.49 -16.26 -2.26
C PRO A 188 -11.29 -15.00 -1.41
N GLU A 189 -11.42 -15.14 -0.09
CA GLU A 189 -11.28 -14.09 0.91
C GLU A 189 -9.85 -13.55 1.11
N LEU A 190 -8.83 -14.35 0.77
CA LEU A 190 -7.42 -13.97 0.85
C LEU A 190 -6.72 -13.90 -0.52
N ALA A 191 -7.43 -14.15 -1.62
CA ALA A 191 -6.85 -14.25 -2.96
C ALA A 191 -6.42 -12.90 -3.56
N GLY A 192 -7.02 -11.80 -3.10
CA GLY A 192 -6.65 -10.45 -3.52
C GLY A 192 -5.26 -10.05 -3.02
N SER A 193 -4.68 -9.01 -3.60
CA SER A 193 -3.38 -8.49 -3.16
C SER A 193 -3.44 -8.05 -1.69
N PHE A 194 -2.46 -8.52 -0.91
CA PHE A 194 -2.22 -8.17 0.48
C PHE A 194 -3.41 -8.39 1.45
N GLN A 195 -4.40 -9.23 1.12
CA GLN A 195 -5.61 -9.35 1.94
C GLN A 195 -5.35 -9.91 3.35
N ALA A 196 -4.42 -10.86 3.48
CA ALA A 196 -4.04 -11.40 4.79
C ALA A 196 -3.34 -10.33 5.66
N GLU A 197 -2.46 -9.54 5.05
CA GLU A 197 -1.76 -8.45 5.70
C GLU A 197 -2.74 -7.33 6.11
N MET A 198 -3.69 -6.98 5.24
CA MET A 198 -4.73 -6.00 5.57
C MET A 198 -5.62 -6.48 6.73
N LEU A 199 -6.01 -7.76 6.75
CA LEU A 199 -6.77 -8.34 7.86
C LEU A 199 -5.99 -8.27 9.17
N THR A 200 -4.70 -8.58 9.11
CA THR A 200 -3.79 -8.48 10.26
C THR A 200 -3.76 -7.06 10.81
N VAL A 201 -3.53 -6.05 9.96
CA VAL A 201 -3.44 -4.65 10.38
C VAL A 201 -4.78 -4.12 10.88
N TRP A 202 -5.90 -4.54 10.30
CA TRP A 202 -7.24 -4.17 10.78
C TRP A 202 -7.49 -4.68 12.21
N LEU A 203 -7.11 -5.92 12.51
CA LEU A 203 -7.25 -6.49 13.85
C LEU A 203 -6.26 -5.87 14.84
N ILE A 204 -5.04 -5.51 14.41
CA ILE A 204 -4.07 -4.76 15.24
C ILE A 204 -4.65 -3.41 15.65
N ARG A 205 -5.37 -2.74 14.76
CA ARG A 205 -6.06 -1.48 15.08
C ARG A 205 -7.02 -1.66 16.26
N SER A 206 -7.85 -2.71 16.22
CA SER A 206 -8.77 -3.00 17.32
C SER A 206 -8.05 -3.34 18.61
N PHE A 207 -7.00 -4.16 18.55
CA PHE A 207 -6.16 -4.43 19.71
C PHE A 207 -5.57 -3.15 20.31
N THR A 208 -5.10 -2.22 19.49
CA THR A 208 -4.53 -0.94 19.92
C THR A 208 -5.51 -0.13 20.75
N LEU A 209 -6.74 -0.01 20.26
CA LEU A 209 -7.78 0.78 20.89
C LEU A 209 -8.30 0.12 22.18
N ASP A 210 -8.38 -1.21 22.20
CA ASP A 210 -8.79 -1.96 23.39
C ASP A 210 -7.69 -1.99 24.45
N LEU A 211 -6.41 -1.96 24.05
CA LEU A 211 -5.27 -1.89 24.97
C LEU A 211 -5.27 -0.58 25.78
N VAL A 212 -5.51 0.57 25.12
CA VAL A 212 -5.52 1.87 25.82
C VAL A 212 -6.74 2.01 26.74
N ASP A 213 -7.91 1.53 26.30
CA ASP A 213 -9.12 1.47 27.12
C ASP A 213 -8.92 0.57 28.36
N HIS A 214 -8.28 -0.60 28.18
CA HIS A 214 -7.98 -1.55 29.26
C HIS A 214 -7.08 -0.93 30.32
N ILE A 215 -5.96 -0.34 29.91
CA ILE A 215 -5.01 0.30 30.83
C ILE A 215 -5.70 1.44 31.60
N ALA A 216 -6.50 2.27 30.92
CA ALA A 216 -7.25 3.33 31.58
C ALA A 216 -8.23 2.79 32.63
N ARG A 217 -8.93 1.69 32.31
CA ARG A 217 -9.88 1.03 33.22
C ARG A 217 -9.20 0.39 34.42
N CYS A 218 -8.05 -0.25 34.25
CA CYS A 218 -7.26 -0.79 35.36
C CYS A 218 -6.78 0.32 36.30
N ARG A 219 -6.40 1.49 35.78
CA ARG A 219 -5.99 2.65 36.59
C ARG A 219 -7.14 3.26 37.39
N ASN A 220 -8.36 3.27 36.86
CA ASN A 220 -9.53 3.79 37.55
C ASN A 220 -10.82 3.02 37.17
N PRO A 221 -11.12 1.88 37.83
CA PRO A 221 -12.27 1.05 37.48
C PRO A 221 -13.62 1.74 37.61
N ALA A 222 -13.72 2.75 38.49
CA ALA A 222 -14.97 3.46 38.79
C ALA A 222 -15.23 4.68 37.89
N GLY A 223 -14.17 5.33 37.38
CA GLY A 223 -14.28 6.61 36.67
C GLY A 223 -13.67 6.65 35.27
N ALA A 224 -12.98 5.60 34.82
CA ALA A 224 -12.42 5.58 33.47
C ALA A 224 -13.51 5.58 32.39
N VAL A 225 -13.28 6.37 31.34
CA VAL A 225 -14.13 6.39 30.14
C VAL A 225 -13.43 5.70 28.98
N ARG A 226 -14.21 5.21 28.01
CA ARG A 226 -13.66 4.70 26.75
C ARG A 226 -13.33 5.85 25.80
N LEU A 227 -12.38 5.62 24.91
CA LEU A 227 -12.12 6.55 23.82
C LEU A 227 -13.39 6.75 22.98
N ALA A 228 -13.73 8.01 22.68
CA ALA A 228 -14.95 8.37 21.97
C ALA A 228 -15.01 7.69 20.59
N PRO A 229 -16.19 7.23 20.13
CA PRO A 229 -16.32 6.51 18.85
C PRO A 229 -15.75 7.26 17.65
N GLN A 230 -15.91 8.58 17.57
CA GLN A 230 -15.38 9.37 16.45
C GLN A 230 -13.84 9.35 16.44
N LEU A 231 -13.19 9.46 17.60
CA LEU A 231 -11.74 9.40 17.73
C LEU A 231 -11.20 7.99 17.44
N ARG A 232 -11.90 6.94 17.92
CA ARG A 232 -11.57 5.55 17.58
C ARG A 232 -11.58 5.33 16.07
N ARG A 233 -12.60 5.87 15.38
CA ARG A 233 -12.71 5.79 13.92
C ARG A 233 -11.63 6.59 13.20
N ALA A 234 -11.24 7.75 13.72
CA ALA A 234 -10.20 8.57 13.11
C ALA A 234 -8.80 7.95 13.22
N LEU A 235 -8.51 7.24 14.31
CA LEU A 235 -7.21 6.58 14.53
C LEU A 235 -7.01 5.37 13.61
N GLY A 236 -5.83 5.27 13.02
CA GLY A 236 -5.35 4.11 12.27
C GLY A 236 -4.23 3.35 13.00
N VAL A 237 -3.55 2.48 12.25
CA VAL A 237 -2.28 1.87 12.66
C VAL A 237 -1.17 2.54 11.89
N GLY A 238 -0.21 3.12 12.60
CA GLY A 238 0.89 3.79 11.95
C GLY A 238 1.77 2.80 11.17
N ASN A 239 2.41 3.29 10.13
CA ASN A 239 3.49 2.59 9.45
C ASN A 239 4.54 3.59 8.94
N ALA A 240 5.81 3.18 9.00
CA ALA A 240 6.91 3.90 8.36
C ALA A 240 7.48 3.01 7.26
N THR A 241 7.23 3.38 6.00
CA THR A 241 7.68 2.60 4.85
C THR A 241 8.95 3.21 4.27
N GLY A 242 10.02 2.41 4.19
CA GLY A 242 11.28 2.79 3.56
C GLY A 242 11.54 2.07 2.23
N LEU A 243 12.79 2.19 1.76
CA LEU A 243 13.26 1.70 0.45
C LEU A 243 12.91 0.26 0.11
N GLY A 244 12.79 -0.63 1.10
CA GLY A 244 12.53 -2.05 0.84
C GLY A 244 11.27 -2.33 0.03
N MET A 245 10.31 -1.40 0.04
CA MET A 245 9.04 -1.53 -0.68
C MET A 245 9.03 -0.90 -2.08
N ALA A 246 9.98 -0.02 -2.41
CA ALA A 246 10.01 0.68 -3.71
C ALA A 246 10.31 -0.29 -4.87
N PRO A 247 11.33 -1.18 -4.78
CA PRO A 247 11.60 -2.16 -5.82
C PRO A 247 10.48 -3.17 -6.06
N PHE A 248 9.51 -3.30 -5.14
CA PHE A 248 8.40 -4.24 -5.31
C PHE A 248 7.61 -3.97 -6.60
N LEU A 249 7.25 -2.70 -6.87
CA LEU A 249 6.50 -2.36 -8.08
C LEU A 249 7.29 -2.63 -9.37
N VAL A 250 8.62 -2.60 -9.28
CA VAL A 250 9.53 -2.90 -10.40
C VAL A 250 9.67 -4.41 -10.59
N ARG A 251 9.80 -5.17 -9.50
CA ARG A 251 10.02 -6.63 -9.53
C ARG A 251 8.77 -7.44 -9.90
N HIS A 252 7.58 -6.86 -9.74
CA HIS A 252 6.30 -7.51 -10.01
C HIS A 252 5.54 -6.81 -11.16
N PRO A 253 6.08 -6.83 -12.40
CA PRO A 253 5.53 -6.07 -13.52
C PRO A 253 4.09 -6.45 -13.88
N LEU A 254 3.73 -7.74 -13.80
CA LEU A 254 2.36 -8.20 -14.08
C LEU A 254 1.39 -7.71 -13.00
N LEU A 255 1.79 -7.79 -11.73
CA LEU A 255 0.98 -7.30 -10.62
C LEU A 255 0.77 -5.79 -10.71
N THR A 256 1.86 -5.03 -10.92
CA THR A 256 1.81 -3.58 -11.14
C THR A 256 0.91 -3.26 -12.32
N HIS A 257 1.06 -3.95 -13.45
CA HIS A 257 0.19 -3.76 -14.60
C HIS A 257 -1.29 -3.94 -14.24
N ASN A 258 -1.64 -5.03 -13.54
CA ASN A 258 -3.02 -5.31 -13.18
C ASN A 258 -3.62 -4.25 -12.25
N TRP A 259 -2.81 -3.70 -11.33
CA TRP A 259 -3.26 -2.64 -10.42
C TRP A 259 -3.63 -1.36 -11.16
N PHE A 260 -2.75 -0.91 -12.06
CA PHE A 260 -2.99 0.28 -12.86
C PHE A 260 -4.06 0.05 -13.92
N LEU A 261 -4.08 -1.12 -14.58
CA LEU A 261 -5.13 -1.47 -15.55
C LEU A 261 -6.52 -1.43 -14.91
N ALA A 262 -6.69 -2.01 -13.72
CA ALA A 262 -7.96 -1.98 -13.00
C ALA A 262 -8.40 -0.54 -12.69
N ARG A 263 -7.47 0.29 -12.19
CA ARG A 263 -7.74 1.70 -11.88
C ARG A 263 -8.09 2.52 -13.12
N GLU A 264 -7.32 2.39 -14.19
CA GLU A 264 -7.56 3.15 -15.42
C GLU A 264 -8.84 2.69 -16.13
N THR A 265 -9.17 1.39 -16.05
CA THR A 265 -10.45 0.85 -16.51
C THR A 265 -11.61 1.44 -15.71
N ALA A 266 -11.47 1.53 -14.38
CA ALA A 266 -12.48 2.16 -13.52
C ALA A 266 -12.72 3.62 -13.92
N LEU A 267 -11.65 4.39 -14.11
CA LEU A 267 -11.73 5.78 -14.54
C LEU A 267 -12.42 5.92 -15.90
N ALA A 268 -12.03 5.10 -16.89
CA ALA A 268 -12.64 5.14 -18.22
C ALA A 268 -14.13 4.81 -18.20
N ARG A 269 -14.55 3.82 -17.41
CA ARG A 269 -15.97 3.47 -17.23
C ARG A 269 -16.76 4.60 -16.60
N VAL A 270 -16.26 5.18 -15.50
CA VAL A 270 -16.93 6.29 -14.82
C VAL A 270 -17.06 7.52 -15.74
N ARG A 271 -16.02 7.84 -16.50
CA ARG A 271 -16.07 8.95 -17.49
C ARG A 271 -17.07 8.70 -18.62
N ALA A 272 -17.36 7.43 -18.93
CA ALA A 272 -18.31 7.09 -20.00
C ALA A 272 -19.78 7.23 -19.57
N GLU A 273 -20.06 7.33 -18.26
CA GLU A 273 -21.42 7.46 -17.74
C GLU A 273 -22.10 8.72 -18.31
N PRO A 274 -23.31 8.58 -18.88
CA PRO A 274 -23.97 9.67 -19.61
C PRO A 274 -24.47 10.78 -18.69
N GLU A 275 -24.81 10.44 -17.44
CA GLU A 275 -25.47 11.29 -16.47
C GLU A 275 -24.88 11.02 -15.06
N ALA A 276 -25.08 11.97 -14.14
CA ALA A 276 -24.78 11.81 -12.73
C ALA A 276 -26.10 11.78 -11.97
N GLY A 277 -26.46 10.63 -11.42
CA GLY A 277 -27.67 10.51 -10.59
C GLY A 277 -27.54 11.27 -9.27
N GLU A 278 -28.68 11.50 -8.62
CA GLU A 278 -28.74 12.24 -7.35
C GLU A 278 -27.97 11.51 -6.22
N ALA A 279 -28.02 10.17 -6.21
CA ALA A 279 -27.30 9.36 -5.23
C ALA A 279 -25.78 9.47 -5.42
N GLU A 280 -25.30 9.36 -6.67
CA GLU A 280 -23.89 9.49 -7.01
C GLU A 280 -23.37 10.89 -6.67
N ARG A 281 -24.13 11.93 -7.01
CA ARG A 281 -23.81 13.32 -6.66
C ARG A 281 -23.67 13.51 -5.15
N LYS A 282 -24.64 13.03 -4.36
CA LYS A 282 -24.61 13.16 -2.90
C LYS A 282 -23.39 12.47 -2.28
N ILE A 283 -23.05 11.26 -2.75
CA ILE A 283 -21.87 10.53 -2.29
C ILE A 283 -20.58 11.27 -2.69
N PHE A 284 -20.51 11.82 -3.90
CA PHE A 284 -19.37 12.62 -4.35
C PHE A 284 -19.18 13.88 -3.49
N GLU A 285 -20.25 14.64 -3.23
CA GLU A 285 -20.21 15.84 -2.39
C GLU A 285 -19.74 15.53 -0.96
N GLN A 286 -20.24 14.43 -0.38
CA GLN A 286 -19.78 13.94 0.92
C GLN A 286 -18.28 13.61 0.89
N ALA A 287 -17.82 12.86 -0.13
CA ALA A 287 -16.43 12.48 -0.27
C ALA A 287 -15.50 13.69 -0.50
N LEU A 288 -15.97 14.70 -1.24
CA LEU A 288 -15.27 15.95 -1.46
C LEU A 288 -15.13 16.74 -0.15
N ALA A 289 -16.21 16.88 0.62
CA ALA A 289 -16.18 17.55 1.92
C ALA A 289 -15.24 16.84 2.91
N ASP A 290 -15.30 15.50 2.97
CA ASP A 290 -14.44 14.69 3.83
C ASP A 290 -12.95 14.82 3.44
N LEU A 291 -12.66 14.84 2.13
CA LEU A 291 -11.29 15.04 1.64
C LEU A 291 -10.80 16.47 1.96
N ALA A 292 -11.61 17.50 1.74
CA ALA A 292 -11.25 18.89 2.04
C ALA A 292 -10.94 19.07 3.53
N GLN A 293 -11.77 18.52 4.42
CA GLN A 293 -11.51 18.54 5.87
C GLN A 293 -10.21 17.83 6.25
N ARG A 294 -9.92 16.70 5.61
CA ARG A 294 -8.67 15.95 5.84
C ARG A 294 -7.45 16.73 5.35
N VAL A 295 -7.52 17.32 4.15
CA VAL A 295 -6.43 18.13 3.57
C VAL A 295 -6.14 19.35 4.44
N ALA A 296 -7.17 20.01 4.99
CA ALA A 296 -7.00 21.12 5.93
C ALA A 296 -6.23 20.73 7.21
N ARG A 297 -6.28 19.44 7.62
CA ARG A 297 -5.55 18.91 8.77
C ARG A 297 -4.22 18.24 8.38
N TRP A 298 -3.91 18.12 7.09
CA TRP A 298 -2.73 17.41 6.62
C TRP A 298 -1.51 18.33 6.66
N HIS A 299 -0.67 18.11 7.66
CA HIS A 299 0.60 18.81 7.84
C HIS A 299 1.77 17.89 7.46
N SER A 300 2.79 18.46 6.82
CA SER A 300 4.02 17.78 6.44
C SER A 300 5.20 18.74 6.61
N ASP A 301 6.29 18.24 7.19
CA ASP A 301 7.56 18.98 7.30
C ASP A 301 8.40 18.91 6.02
N ASP A 302 8.05 18.02 5.07
CA ASP A 302 8.65 17.98 3.73
C ASP A 302 8.07 19.10 2.86
N ASP A 303 8.94 19.99 2.36
CA ASP A 303 8.55 21.18 1.59
C ASP A 303 7.76 20.84 0.31
N ARG A 304 8.13 19.76 -0.39
CA ARG A 304 7.46 19.34 -1.63
C ARG A 304 6.05 18.86 -1.33
N GLN A 305 5.88 17.99 -0.32
CA GLN A 305 4.57 17.52 0.10
C GLN A 305 3.72 18.66 0.67
N ALA A 306 4.30 19.56 1.47
CA ALA A 306 3.58 20.72 1.99
C ALA A 306 3.07 21.64 0.87
N ALA A 307 3.88 21.84 -0.18
CA ALA A 307 3.45 22.57 -1.37
C ALA A 307 2.33 21.83 -2.12
N ALA A 308 2.47 20.51 -2.35
CA ALA A 308 1.45 19.70 -2.99
C ALA A 308 0.11 19.73 -2.23
N THR A 309 0.13 19.64 -0.90
CA THR A 309 -1.07 19.73 -0.06
C THR A 309 -1.74 21.10 -0.16
N ARG A 310 -0.98 22.20 -0.21
CA ARG A 310 -1.53 23.55 -0.44
C ARG A 310 -2.18 23.68 -1.83
N SER A 311 -1.53 23.15 -2.87
CA SER A 311 -2.11 23.11 -4.22
C SER A 311 -3.38 22.28 -4.26
N LEU A 312 -3.40 21.12 -3.60
CA LEU A 312 -4.59 20.28 -3.48
C LEU A 312 -5.74 21.01 -2.80
N ALA A 313 -5.50 21.74 -1.71
CA ALA A 313 -6.54 22.53 -1.06
C ALA A 313 -7.20 23.52 -2.05
N ALA A 314 -6.39 24.28 -2.80
CA ALA A 314 -6.88 25.21 -3.81
C ALA A 314 -7.60 24.52 -4.98
N ASP A 315 -7.14 23.33 -5.39
CA ASP A 315 -7.78 22.52 -6.42
C ASP A 315 -9.16 22.02 -5.97
N LEU A 316 -9.31 21.61 -4.71
CA LEU A 316 -10.59 21.17 -4.13
C LEU A 316 -11.59 22.32 -3.99
N ASP A 317 -11.14 23.50 -3.57
CA ASP A 317 -11.99 24.70 -3.54
C ASP A 317 -12.51 25.03 -4.94
N ARG A 318 -11.62 25.02 -5.94
CA ARG A 318 -11.98 25.25 -7.35
C ARG A 318 -12.94 24.18 -7.88
N LEU A 319 -12.76 22.92 -7.48
CA LEU A 319 -13.67 21.83 -7.83
C LEU A 319 -15.07 22.09 -7.24
N ALA A 320 -15.15 22.45 -5.96
CA ALA A 320 -16.41 22.73 -5.28
C ALA A 320 -17.17 23.90 -5.94
N GLU A 321 -16.47 24.99 -6.27
CA GLU A 321 -17.05 26.16 -6.96
C GLU A 321 -17.65 25.84 -8.34
N ASN A 322 -17.11 24.82 -9.02
CA ASN A 322 -17.50 24.47 -10.38
C ASN A 322 -18.40 23.23 -10.46
N LEU A 323 -18.63 22.54 -9.35
CA LEU A 323 -19.21 21.20 -9.33
C LEU A 323 -20.58 21.14 -10.04
N ASP A 324 -21.52 22.00 -9.65
CA ASP A 324 -22.87 22.02 -10.21
C ASP A 324 -22.87 22.25 -11.73
N ARG A 325 -22.01 23.16 -12.19
CA ARG A 325 -21.85 23.46 -13.62
C ARG A 325 -21.27 22.28 -14.39
N LEU A 326 -20.33 21.54 -13.80
CA LEU A 326 -19.70 20.38 -14.42
C LEU A 326 -20.67 19.19 -14.47
N LEU A 327 -21.40 18.94 -13.38
CA LEU A 327 -22.37 17.85 -13.28
C LEU A 327 -23.62 18.06 -14.14
N ALA A 328 -23.91 19.29 -14.55
CA ALA A 328 -25.00 19.60 -15.49
C ALA A 328 -24.65 19.36 -16.97
N LYS A 329 -23.38 19.04 -17.30
CA LYS A 329 -22.95 18.77 -18.68
C LYS A 329 -23.27 17.33 -19.10
N PRO A 330 -23.42 17.05 -20.41
CA PRO A 330 -23.40 15.68 -20.91
C PRO A 330 -22.09 14.98 -20.52
N GLN A 331 -22.17 13.70 -20.14
CA GLN A 331 -21.02 12.95 -19.61
C GLN A 331 -20.32 13.72 -18.46
N PRO A 332 -21.06 13.99 -17.37
CA PRO A 332 -20.62 14.93 -16.33
C PRO A 332 -19.29 14.56 -15.69
N TRP A 333 -19.03 13.26 -15.55
CA TRP A 333 -17.78 12.74 -15.00
C TRP A 333 -16.59 12.94 -15.95
N ASP A 334 -16.79 12.84 -17.27
CA ASP A 334 -15.74 13.24 -18.23
C ASP A 334 -15.49 14.74 -18.18
N ALA A 335 -16.56 15.55 -18.11
CA ALA A 335 -16.43 16.99 -18.00
C ALA A 335 -15.66 17.42 -16.74
N LEU A 336 -15.89 16.73 -15.61
CA LEU A 336 -15.18 16.92 -14.36
C LEU A 336 -13.70 16.50 -14.49
N TYR A 337 -13.42 15.33 -15.06
CA TYR A 337 -12.04 14.88 -15.33
C TYR A 337 -11.27 15.85 -16.22
N ARG A 338 -11.86 16.30 -17.33
CA ARG A 338 -11.23 17.26 -18.26
C ARG A 338 -10.97 18.61 -17.60
N PHE A 339 -11.90 19.07 -16.77
CA PHE A 339 -11.68 20.28 -15.99
C PHE A 339 -10.48 20.13 -15.05
N ALA A 340 -10.36 19.01 -14.34
CA ALA A 340 -9.22 18.73 -13.48
C ALA A 340 -7.89 18.63 -14.26
N GLU A 341 -7.90 17.96 -15.41
CA GLU A 341 -6.72 17.83 -16.29
C GLU A 341 -6.17 19.18 -16.76
N GLU A 342 -7.05 20.14 -17.03
CA GLU A 342 -6.68 21.48 -17.49
C GLU A 342 -6.32 22.45 -16.34
N HIS A 343 -6.96 22.32 -15.18
CA HIS A 343 -6.93 23.36 -14.14
C HIS A 343 -6.25 22.97 -12.83
N PHE A 344 -6.02 21.67 -12.57
CA PHE A 344 -5.49 21.21 -11.29
C PHE A 344 -4.02 20.80 -11.38
N SER A 345 -3.35 20.85 -10.22
CA SER A 345 -2.06 20.20 -10.03
C SER A 345 -2.16 18.69 -10.22
N LEU A 346 -1.03 17.99 -10.38
CA LEU A 346 -1.02 16.51 -10.45
C LEU A 346 -1.68 15.87 -9.23
N GLU A 347 -1.43 16.42 -8.04
CA GLU A 347 -2.07 16.01 -6.79
C GLU A 347 -3.60 16.15 -6.88
N GLY A 348 -4.11 17.32 -7.33
CA GLY A 348 -5.53 17.57 -7.53
C GLY A 348 -6.16 16.68 -8.60
N GLN A 349 -5.45 16.38 -9.69
CA GLN A 349 -5.91 15.46 -10.74
C GLN A 349 -6.11 14.04 -10.20
N GLU A 350 -5.13 13.49 -9.46
CA GLU A 350 -5.23 12.14 -8.93
C GLU A 350 -6.24 12.04 -7.76
N ALA A 351 -6.38 13.10 -6.96
CA ALA A 351 -7.43 13.22 -5.96
C ALA A 351 -8.83 13.28 -6.60
N CYS A 352 -8.99 14.03 -7.69
CA CYS A 352 -10.21 14.10 -8.48
C CYS A 352 -10.60 12.70 -9.01
N VAL A 353 -9.67 11.95 -9.60
CA VAL A 353 -9.91 10.55 -10.01
C VAL A 353 -10.40 9.72 -8.83
N SER A 354 -9.76 9.84 -7.66
CA SER A 354 -10.20 9.12 -6.46
C SER A 354 -11.64 9.47 -6.05
N LEU A 355 -12.02 10.75 -6.07
CA LEU A 355 -13.37 11.21 -5.74
C LEU A 355 -14.41 10.67 -6.74
N MET A 356 -14.09 10.72 -8.03
CA MET A 356 -14.98 10.22 -9.10
C MET A 356 -15.29 8.72 -8.93
N LEU A 357 -14.35 7.91 -8.45
CA LEU A 357 -14.57 6.47 -8.27
C LEU A 357 -15.41 6.13 -7.03
N GLU A 358 -15.57 7.05 -6.07
CA GLU A 358 -16.24 6.78 -4.80
C GLU A 358 -17.73 6.38 -4.96
N PRO A 359 -18.57 7.13 -5.70
CA PRO A 359 -19.98 6.79 -5.86
C PRO A 359 -20.27 5.57 -6.75
N HIS A 360 -19.33 5.16 -7.60
CA HIS A 360 -19.59 4.21 -8.69
C HIS A 360 -19.27 2.75 -8.33
N GLY A 361 -19.58 2.33 -7.10
CA GLY A 361 -19.24 0.97 -6.63
C GLY A 361 -19.79 -0.15 -7.52
N ALA A 362 -21.02 -0.01 -8.02
CA ALA A 362 -21.65 -0.98 -8.91
C ALA A 362 -20.94 -1.14 -10.28
N LEU A 363 -20.12 -0.16 -10.68
CA LEU A 363 -19.44 -0.12 -11.98
C LEU A 363 -17.97 -0.57 -11.89
N VAL A 364 -17.36 -0.49 -10.69
CA VAL A 364 -15.92 -0.61 -10.53
C VAL A 364 -15.48 -1.60 -9.46
N ASP A 365 -16.31 -1.99 -8.49
CA ASP A 365 -15.85 -2.81 -7.36
C ASP A 365 -15.32 -4.18 -7.81
N GLU A 366 -15.87 -4.76 -8.86
CA GLU A 366 -15.43 -6.05 -9.42
C GLU A 366 -14.06 -5.97 -10.08
N LEU A 367 -13.57 -4.77 -10.43
CA LEU A 367 -12.21 -4.60 -10.94
C LEU A 367 -11.15 -4.90 -9.87
N GLY A 368 -11.53 -4.93 -8.59
CA GLY A 368 -10.65 -5.41 -7.52
C GLY A 368 -10.21 -6.87 -7.72
N ASP A 369 -11.06 -7.71 -8.30
CA ASP A 369 -10.80 -9.15 -8.45
C ASP A 369 -9.70 -9.46 -9.48
N ILE A 370 -9.46 -8.52 -10.42
CA ILE A 370 -8.41 -8.63 -11.45
C ILE A 370 -7.08 -8.02 -11.02
N MET A 371 -6.99 -7.39 -9.83
CA MET A 371 -5.75 -6.78 -9.34
C MET A 371 -4.72 -7.79 -8.82
N LYS A 372 -5.08 -9.06 -8.68
CA LYS A 372 -4.13 -10.15 -8.46
C LYS A 372 -3.47 -10.57 -9.78
N ALA A 373 -2.28 -11.13 -9.72
CA ALA A 373 -1.59 -11.67 -10.89
C ALA A 373 -1.09 -13.09 -10.61
N ASP A 374 -1.21 -13.98 -11.59
CA ASP A 374 -0.33 -15.13 -11.73
C ASP A 374 0.90 -14.66 -12.49
N GLU A 375 2.07 -14.67 -11.85
CA GLU A 375 3.32 -14.21 -12.46
C GLU A 375 4.04 -15.33 -13.26
N THR A 376 3.56 -16.57 -13.17
CA THR A 376 4.12 -17.73 -13.88
C THR A 376 4.26 -17.52 -15.39
N PRO A 377 3.27 -16.92 -16.10
CA PRO A 377 3.40 -16.64 -17.53
C PRO A 377 4.58 -15.71 -17.88
N GLY A 378 5.03 -14.87 -16.94
CA GLY A 378 6.19 -13.98 -17.12
C GLY A 378 7.55 -14.64 -16.88
N HIS A 379 7.60 -15.89 -16.39
CA HIS A 379 8.85 -16.56 -16.02
C HIS A 379 9.60 -17.16 -17.23
N ALA A 380 8.88 -17.75 -18.17
CA ALA A 380 9.44 -18.39 -19.35
C ALA A 380 9.81 -17.33 -20.41
N ILE A 381 11.01 -17.46 -20.97
CA ILE A 381 11.44 -16.65 -22.10
C ILE A 381 11.02 -17.36 -23.38
N ASP A 382 10.34 -16.65 -24.27
CA ASP A 382 10.12 -17.11 -25.64
C ASP A 382 11.44 -17.01 -26.41
N GLY A 383 12.18 -18.12 -26.44
CA GLY A 383 13.45 -18.21 -27.15
C GLY A 383 13.32 -18.30 -28.67
N GLY A 384 12.11 -18.57 -29.19
CA GLY A 384 11.84 -18.66 -30.62
C GLY A 384 11.64 -17.30 -31.29
N MET A 385 11.36 -16.25 -30.51
CA MET A 385 11.34 -14.87 -30.97
C MET A 385 12.68 -14.49 -31.62
N ASP A 386 12.65 -13.77 -32.73
CA ASP A 386 13.87 -13.27 -33.37
C ASP A 386 14.41 -12.00 -32.69
N CYS A 387 15.71 -11.79 -32.77
CA CYS A 387 16.41 -10.66 -32.15
C CYS A 387 15.94 -9.30 -32.68
N ALA A 388 15.56 -9.21 -33.96
CA ALA A 388 15.08 -7.97 -34.55
C ALA A 388 13.72 -7.56 -33.98
N SER A 389 12.79 -8.50 -33.86
CA SER A 389 11.47 -8.32 -33.25
C SER A 389 11.59 -7.93 -31.79
N LEU A 390 12.47 -8.59 -31.02
CA LEU A 390 12.70 -8.23 -29.62
C LEU A 390 13.27 -6.81 -29.49
N ARG A 391 14.24 -6.46 -30.34
CA ARG A 391 14.81 -5.11 -30.38
C ARG A 391 13.77 -4.06 -30.73
N GLN A 392 12.90 -4.32 -31.70
CA GLN A 392 11.84 -3.41 -32.08
C GLN A 392 10.85 -3.20 -30.93
N ALA A 393 10.39 -4.28 -30.28
CA ALA A 393 9.50 -4.20 -29.12
C ALA A 393 10.11 -3.37 -27.98
N LEU A 394 11.40 -3.55 -27.67
CA LEU A 394 12.13 -2.73 -26.70
C LEU A 394 12.12 -1.25 -27.08
N LEU A 395 12.44 -0.95 -28.34
CA LEU A 395 12.53 0.41 -28.85
C LEU A 395 11.19 1.15 -28.86
N ASP A 396 10.08 0.42 -28.97
CA ASP A 396 8.72 0.95 -28.89
C ASP A 396 8.32 1.19 -27.44
N CYS A 397 8.46 0.18 -26.57
CA CYS A 397 8.08 0.26 -25.15
C CYS A 397 8.94 1.23 -24.33
N TYR A 398 10.22 1.38 -24.66
CA TYR A 398 11.16 2.29 -23.98
C TYR A 398 11.50 3.52 -24.83
N SER A 399 10.61 3.91 -25.74
CA SER A 399 10.77 5.10 -26.57
C SER A 399 10.99 6.37 -25.72
N TRP A 400 10.31 6.48 -24.59
CA TRP A 400 10.48 7.54 -23.59
C TRP A 400 11.90 7.61 -23.00
N ALA A 401 12.60 6.48 -22.88
CA ALA A 401 13.93 6.42 -22.27
C ALA A 401 15.04 6.95 -23.19
N ARG A 402 14.76 7.13 -24.49
CA ARG A 402 15.76 7.62 -25.47
C ARG A 402 16.26 9.03 -25.18
N ALA A 403 15.51 9.82 -24.42
CA ALA A 403 15.92 11.15 -23.99
C ALA A 403 16.95 11.13 -22.84
N ILE A 404 17.17 9.97 -22.21
CA ILE A 404 18.08 9.82 -21.07
C ILE A 404 19.48 9.42 -21.57
N ASP A 405 20.46 10.28 -21.34
CA ASP A 405 21.87 9.99 -21.60
C ASP A 405 22.54 9.34 -20.38
N PHE A 406 22.56 8.01 -20.34
CA PHE A 406 23.17 7.23 -19.26
C PHE A 406 24.71 7.36 -19.17
N ALA A 407 25.37 8.02 -20.12
CA ALA A 407 26.78 8.38 -19.97
C ALA A 407 26.98 9.56 -19.01
N GLN A 408 25.93 10.37 -18.77
CA GLN A 408 26.00 11.46 -17.81
C GLN A 408 25.94 10.93 -16.38
N PRO A 409 26.84 11.39 -15.47
CA PRO A 409 26.82 10.98 -14.07
C PRO A 409 25.46 11.18 -13.40
N ALA A 410 24.77 12.30 -13.66
CA ALA A 410 23.46 12.57 -13.06
C ALA A 410 22.37 11.54 -13.46
N ALA A 411 22.43 11.01 -14.69
CA ALA A 411 21.47 10.02 -15.18
C ALA A 411 21.80 8.58 -14.73
N ASN A 412 23.01 8.33 -14.23
CA ASN A 412 23.45 7.03 -13.73
C ASN A 412 23.97 7.16 -12.28
N ALA A 413 23.43 8.12 -11.54
CA ALA A 413 23.97 8.56 -10.25
C ALA A 413 23.87 7.51 -9.15
N ARG A 414 22.90 6.59 -9.25
CA ARG A 414 22.58 5.65 -8.17
C ARG A 414 22.60 4.20 -8.62
N PHE A 415 22.65 3.28 -7.67
CA PHE A 415 22.49 1.85 -7.91
C PHE A 415 21.70 1.22 -6.77
N TRP A 416 20.78 0.32 -7.12
CA TRP A 416 20.03 -0.44 -6.14
C TRP A 416 20.80 -1.69 -5.74
N TYR A 417 20.88 -1.99 -4.45
CA TYR A 417 21.53 -3.21 -3.95
C TYR A 417 20.71 -3.84 -2.82
N VAL A 418 21.06 -5.06 -2.40
CA VAL A 418 20.48 -5.70 -1.21
C VAL A 418 21.53 -5.72 -0.11
N SER A 419 21.21 -5.14 1.04
CA SER A 419 22.11 -5.16 2.20
C SER A 419 22.29 -6.59 2.72
N ALA A 420 23.53 -7.04 2.91
CA ALA A 420 23.82 -8.33 3.53
C ALA A 420 23.33 -8.43 4.99
N GLU A 421 23.36 -7.31 5.73
CA GLU A 421 22.98 -7.29 7.14
C GLU A 421 21.46 -7.41 7.34
N LYS A 422 20.68 -6.78 6.44
CA LYS A 422 19.21 -6.66 6.59
C LYS A 422 18.40 -7.43 5.56
N LEU A 423 19.04 -7.93 4.50
CA LEU A 423 18.38 -8.57 3.37
C LEU A 423 17.26 -7.69 2.77
N GLU A 424 17.48 -6.38 2.80
CA GLU A 424 16.54 -5.37 2.32
C GLU A 424 17.17 -4.54 1.20
N PRO A 425 16.36 -4.12 0.21
CA PRO A 425 16.80 -3.17 -0.79
C PRO A 425 17.30 -1.84 -0.21
N ARG A 426 18.40 -1.36 -0.78
CA ARG A 426 19.06 -0.08 -0.50
C ARG A 426 19.40 0.62 -1.81
N LEU A 427 19.72 1.90 -1.71
CA LEU A 427 20.07 2.77 -2.83
C LEU A 427 21.37 3.49 -2.46
N GLY A 428 22.43 3.20 -3.21
CA GLY A 428 23.75 3.81 -3.04
C GLY A 428 24.05 4.82 -4.14
N GLU A 429 24.93 5.77 -3.83
CA GLU A 429 25.44 6.78 -4.76
C GLU A 429 26.64 6.21 -5.56
N ARG A 430 26.47 5.97 -6.87
CA ARG A 430 27.39 5.20 -7.73
C ARG A 430 28.82 5.73 -7.77
N PHE A 431 28.98 7.05 -7.65
CA PHE A 431 30.27 7.72 -7.78
C PHE A 431 30.90 8.09 -6.44
N GLU A 432 30.21 7.80 -5.32
CA GLU A 432 30.65 8.14 -3.96
C GLU A 432 30.80 6.90 -3.07
N GLU A 433 30.03 5.84 -3.35
CA GLU A 433 29.99 4.62 -2.56
C GLU A 433 30.50 3.41 -3.37
N ASP A 434 31.24 2.51 -2.69
CA ASP A 434 31.57 1.19 -3.23
C ASP A 434 30.31 0.31 -3.34
N GLY A 435 30.36 -0.76 -4.13
CA GLY A 435 29.29 -1.75 -4.22
C GLY A 435 28.42 -1.67 -5.47
N ALA A 436 28.74 -0.79 -6.43
CA ALA A 436 28.03 -0.70 -7.70
C ALA A 436 28.06 -2.02 -8.51
N GLU A 437 29.03 -2.89 -8.27
CA GLU A 437 29.12 -4.25 -8.80
C GLU A 437 28.05 -5.21 -8.26
N LEU A 438 27.40 -4.87 -7.13
CA LEU A 438 26.31 -5.62 -6.51
C LEU A 438 24.92 -5.12 -6.96
N GLU A 439 24.88 -4.26 -7.98
CA GLU A 439 23.67 -3.67 -8.50
C GLU A 439 22.62 -4.72 -8.87
N GLN A 440 21.40 -4.50 -8.39
CA GLN A 440 20.22 -5.26 -8.74
C GLN A 440 19.67 -4.80 -10.09
N PRO A 441 18.97 -5.67 -10.84
CA PRO A 441 18.41 -5.36 -12.15
C PRO A 441 17.15 -4.47 -12.03
N LEU A 442 17.34 -3.24 -11.55
CA LEU A 442 16.32 -2.24 -11.29
C LEU A 442 16.57 -0.95 -12.09
N ALA A 443 17.68 -0.89 -12.85
CA ALA A 443 17.99 0.17 -13.80
C ALA A 443 17.26 -0.07 -15.14
N THR A 444 15.94 -0.26 -15.09
CA THR A 444 15.15 -0.87 -16.18
C THR A 444 15.32 -0.17 -17.52
N ALA A 445 15.28 1.17 -17.54
CA ALA A 445 15.51 1.97 -18.75
C ALA A 445 16.92 1.77 -19.33
N ARG A 446 17.95 1.86 -18.49
CA ARG A 446 19.36 1.68 -18.89
C ARG A 446 19.58 0.27 -19.46
N ASP A 447 19.10 -0.73 -18.74
CA ASP A 447 19.30 -2.13 -19.07
C ASP A 447 18.53 -2.49 -20.36
N ALA A 448 17.34 -1.92 -20.58
CA ALA A 448 16.57 -2.07 -21.82
C ALA A 448 17.27 -1.46 -23.05
N LEU A 449 17.78 -0.22 -22.93
CA LEU A 449 18.52 0.42 -24.04
C LEU A 449 19.85 -0.30 -24.32
N SER A 450 20.53 -0.78 -23.28
CA SER A 450 21.77 -1.54 -23.43
C SER A 450 21.52 -2.89 -24.09
N LEU A 451 20.40 -3.56 -23.76
CA LEU A 451 19.96 -4.77 -24.46
C LEU A 451 19.63 -4.48 -25.92
N ALA A 452 18.92 -3.38 -26.22
CA ALA A 452 18.60 -2.99 -27.59
C ALA A 452 19.88 -2.73 -28.43
N ALA A 453 20.93 -2.17 -27.81
CA ALA A 453 22.24 -1.99 -28.44
C ALA A 453 22.99 -3.32 -28.65
N ALA A 454 22.89 -4.27 -27.71
CA ALA A 454 23.47 -5.61 -27.86
C ALA A 454 22.77 -6.40 -28.99
N LEU A 455 21.43 -6.38 -29.03
CA LEU A 455 20.65 -7.04 -30.08
C LEU A 455 20.89 -6.44 -31.47
N ALA A 456 21.29 -5.17 -31.56
CA ALA A 456 21.63 -4.53 -32.84
C ALA A 456 22.87 -5.15 -33.52
N GLN A 457 23.71 -5.87 -32.76
CA GLN A 457 24.91 -6.53 -33.26
C GLN A 457 24.63 -7.98 -33.73
N GLU A 458 23.40 -8.47 -33.53
CA GLU A 458 22.99 -9.82 -33.89
C GLU A 458 22.38 -9.85 -35.30
N PRO A 459 22.51 -10.97 -36.05
CA PRO A 459 21.77 -11.15 -37.29
C PRO A 459 20.26 -11.03 -37.03
N ALA A 460 19.55 -10.30 -37.90
CA ALA A 460 18.11 -10.08 -37.73
C ALA A 460 17.28 -11.37 -37.48
N PRO A 461 17.49 -12.49 -38.20
CA PRO A 461 16.74 -13.73 -37.96
C PRO A 461 17.32 -14.61 -36.85
N ALA A 462 18.36 -14.18 -36.13
CA ALA A 462 18.91 -14.94 -35.02
C ALA A 462 17.85 -15.08 -33.91
N SER A 463 17.78 -16.26 -33.29
CA SER A 463 16.82 -16.51 -32.23
C SER A 463 17.29 -15.91 -30.90
N VAL A 464 16.34 -15.48 -30.08
CA VAL A 464 16.61 -15.04 -28.69
C VAL A 464 17.27 -16.17 -27.88
N ALA A 465 16.96 -17.43 -28.15
CA ALA A 465 17.62 -18.58 -27.55
C ALA A 465 19.13 -18.61 -27.86
N ASP A 466 19.51 -18.50 -29.13
CA ASP A 466 20.92 -18.52 -29.56
C ASP A 466 21.69 -17.30 -29.01
N PHE A 467 21.03 -16.14 -28.93
CA PHE A 467 21.58 -14.95 -28.29
C PHE A 467 21.87 -15.20 -26.80
N LEU A 468 20.89 -15.70 -26.05
CA LEU A 468 21.03 -15.93 -24.60
C LEU A 468 21.98 -17.06 -24.24
N LEU A 469 22.18 -18.05 -25.12
CA LEU A 469 23.22 -19.07 -24.93
C LEU A 469 24.63 -18.46 -24.96
N ARG A 470 24.84 -17.44 -25.80
CA ARG A 470 26.13 -16.71 -25.89
C ARG A 470 26.24 -15.58 -24.88
N ARG A 471 25.12 -14.95 -24.51
CA ARG A 471 25.04 -13.73 -23.70
C ARG A 471 24.04 -13.88 -22.54
N PRO A 472 24.29 -14.81 -21.59
CA PRO A 472 23.34 -15.13 -20.52
C PRO A 472 23.07 -13.96 -19.57
N GLU A 473 23.94 -12.95 -19.51
CA GLU A 473 23.76 -11.76 -18.67
C GLU A 473 22.47 -10.99 -19.01
N TRP A 474 22.00 -11.07 -20.25
CA TRP A 474 20.79 -10.38 -20.72
C TRP A 474 19.48 -11.09 -20.36
N ARG A 475 19.53 -12.27 -19.74
CA ARG A 475 18.35 -13.09 -19.47
C ARG A 475 17.24 -12.33 -18.73
N HIS A 476 17.60 -11.51 -17.74
CA HIS A 476 16.64 -10.74 -16.95
C HIS A 476 15.98 -9.62 -17.79
N ALA A 477 16.77 -8.88 -18.56
CA ALA A 477 16.29 -7.80 -19.41
C ALA A 477 15.43 -8.33 -20.57
N VAL A 478 15.81 -9.47 -21.19
CA VAL A 478 15.00 -10.13 -22.22
C VAL A 478 13.64 -10.56 -21.68
N ARG A 479 13.62 -11.21 -20.50
CA ARG A 479 12.37 -11.60 -19.84
C ARG A 479 11.48 -10.39 -19.61
N ARG A 480 12.05 -9.31 -19.06
CA ARG A 480 11.32 -8.06 -18.81
C ARG A 480 10.78 -7.44 -20.10
N ALA A 481 11.58 -7.39 -21.16
CA ALA A 481 11.19 -6.88 -22.47
C ALA A 481 9.95 -7.60 -23.04
N GLN A 482 9.93 -8.94 -22.96
CA GLN A 482 8.80 -9.75 -23.43
C GLN A 482 7.53 -9.55 -22.59
N ILE A 483 7.68 -9.19 -21.32
CA ILE A 483 6.57 -8.80 -20.44
C ILE A 483 6.03 -7.42 -20.84
N VAL A 484 6.87 -6.39 -20.87
CA VAL A 484 6.39 -5.01 -21.10
C VAL A 484 5.77 -4.82 -22.48
N ALA A 485 6.19 -5.62 -23.48
CA ALA A 485 5.58 -5.64 -24.81
C ALA A 485 4.10 -6.08 -24.80
N LYS A 486 3.67 -6.84 -23.78
CA LYS A 486 2.30 -7.35 -23.65
C LYS A 486 1.47 -6.60 -22.60
N PHE A 487 2.13 -5.93 -21.66
CA PHE A 487 1.51 -5.35 -20.48
C PHE A 487 1.90 -3.86 -20.35
N PRO A 488 1.13 -2.92 -20.94
CA PRO A 488 1.53 -1.52 -21.08
C PRO A 488 1.86 -0.77 -19.78
N TYR A 489 1.20 -1.12 -18.67
CA TYR A 489 1.43 -0.53 -17.35
C TYR A 489 2.46 -1.30 -16.49
N ALA A 490 3.28 -2.18 -17.09
CA ALA A 490 4.22 -3.03 -16.36
C ALA A 490 5.53 -2.33 -15.97
N GLU A 491 5.78 -1.13 -16.48
CA GLU A 491 7.05 -0.40 -16.34
C GLU A 491 6.82 1.01 -15.79
N ILE A 492 7.73 1.50 -14.96
CA ILE A 492 7.76 2.92 -14.57
C ILE A 492 8.52 3.68 -15.66
N HIS A 493 7.88 4.66 -16.27
CA HIS A 493 8.37 5.44 -17.40
C HIS A 493 9.28 6.59 -16.96
N ASP A 494 10.24 6.30 -16.08
CA ASP A 494 11.18 7.28 -15.53
C ASP A 494 12.53 6.64 -15.14
N ASN A 495 13.53 7.48 -14.89
CA ASN A 495 14.86 7.02 -14.53
C ASN A 495 14.97 6.60 -13.05
N LEU A 496 14.91 5.29 -12.79
CA LEU A 496 15.00 4.71 -11.45
C LEU A 496 16.41 4.67 -10.83
N ILE A 497 17.40 5.27 -11.48
CA ILE A 497 18.78 5.38 -10.98
C ILE A 497 19.36 6.80 -11.16
N GLY A 498 18.53 7.77 -11.53
CA GLY A 498 18.95 9.17 -11.68
C GLY A 498 19.08 9.89 -10.33
N ALA A 499 19.80 11.01 -10.34
CA ALA A 499 20.01 11.88 -9.17
C ALA A 499 18.69 12.48 -8.63
N GLU A 500 17.71 12.70 -9.51
CA GLU A 500 16.40 13.25 -9.16
C GLU A 500 15.39 12.21 -8.65
N LEU A 501 15.73 10.91 -8.70
CA LEU A 501 14.83 9.87 -8.21
C LEU A 501 14.47 10.13 -6.74
N ARG A 502 13.17 10.12 -6.44
CA ARG A 502 12.64 10.08 -5.08
C ARG A 502 11.89 8.76 -4.87
N PRO A 503 12.50 7.77 -4.19
CA PRO A 503 11.84 6.50 -3.94
C PRO A 503 10.46 6.63 -3.26
N VAL A 504 10.24 7.69 -2.46
CA VAL A 504 8.94 7.99 -1.86
C VAL A 504 7.80 8.11 -2.85
N ASP A 505 8.06 8.50 -4.11
CA ASP A 505 7.00 8.62 -5.12
C ASP A 505 6.47 7.22 -5.52
N ILE A 506 7.36 6.23 -5.65
CA ILE A 506 7.02 4.83 -5.87
C ILE A 506 6.29 4.24 -4.65
N LEU A 507 6.80 4.56 -3.45
CA LEU A 507 6.19 4.11 -2.20
C LEU A 507 4.76 4.64 -2.05
N ARG A 508 4.54 5.93 -2.35
CA ARG A 508 3.24 6.57 -2.26
C ARG A 508 2.21 5.88 -3.15
N ALA A 509 2.53 5.57 -4.40
CA ALA A 509 1.65 4.80 -5.28
C ALA A 509 1.23 3.45 -4.67
N LYS A 510 2.20 2.68 -4.18
CA LYS A 510 1.91 1.38 -3.52
C LYS A 510 1.03 1.55 -2.28
N LEU A 511 1.32 2.55 -1.45
CA LEU A 511 0.58 2.79 -0.22
C LEU A 511 -0.83 3.37 -0.46
N ALA A 512 -1.02 4.11 -1.55
CA ALA A 512 -2.35 4.49 -2.03
C ALA A 512 -3.17 3.25 -2.43
N PHE A 513 -2.57 2.28 -3.13
CA PHE A 513 -3.22 0.99 -3.39
C PHE A 513 -3.52 0.20 -2.11
N PHE A 514 -2.69 0.30 -1.07
CA PHE A 514 -3.03 -0.29 0.22
C PHE A 514 -4.26 0.41 0.83
N GLY A 515 -4.35 1.73 0.70
CA GLY A 515 -5.45 2.57 1.17
C GLY A 515 -5.03 3.67 2.15
N ALA A 516 -3.74 4.00 2.22
CA ALA A 516 -3.26 5.12 3.03
C ALA A 516 -3.79 6.45 2.51
N ARG A 517 -4.25 7.33 3.41
CA ARG A 517 -4.99 8.56 3.07
C ARG A 517 -4.21 9.87 3.24
N SER A 518 -3.13 9.84 4.03
CA SER A 518 -2.23 10.97 4.24
C SER A 518 -0.80 10.44 4.23
N PHE A 519 0.10 11.20 3.60
CA PHE A 519 1.50 10.83 3.39
C PHE A 519 2.40 11.91 3.99
N ASP A 520 3.36 11.47 4.79
CA ASP A 520 4.26 12.36 5.51
C ASP A 520 5.71 11.92 5.26
N PRO A 521 6.30 12.34 4.12
CA PRO A 521 7.69 12.07 3.80
C PRO A 521 8.60 12.66 4.86
N ARG A 522 9.60 11.88 5.30
CA ARG A 522 10.61 12.33 6.27
C ARG A 522 12.01 12.39 5.68
N SER A 523 12.14 11.93 4.45
CA SER A 523 13.23 12.14 3.51
C SER A 523 12.71 11.75 2.11
N ASP A 524 13.57 11.81 1.11
CA ASP A 524 13.35 11.22 -0.22
C ASP A 524 13.23 9.68 -0.21
N ARG A 525 13.66 9.00 0.85
CA ARG A 525 13.78 7.53 0.91
C ARG A 525 12.72 6.82 1.77
N TRP A 526 11.97 7.55 2.60
CA TRP A 526 10.92 6.95 3.44
C TRP A 526 9.81 7.92 3.83
N LEU A 527 8.61 7.37 4.07
CA LEU A 527 7.41 8.14 4.39
C LEU A 527 6.57 7.47 5.49
N ARG A 528 5.87 8.30 6.27
CA ARG A 528 4.92 7.87 7.31
C ARG A 528 3.50 7.91 6.81
N ILE A 529 2.70 6.95 7.28
CA ILE A 529 1.26 6.84 7.03
C ILE A 529 0.53 6.27 8.26
N ALA A 530 -0.80 6.35 8.24
CA ALA A 530 -1.68 5.54 9.08
C ALA A 530 -2.64 4.73 8.20
N LEU A 531 -2.61 3.40 8.32
CA LEU A 531 -3.55 2.50 7.66
C LEU A 531 -4.84 2.39 8.46
N PHE A 532 -5.97 2.19 7.78
CA PHE A 532 -7.32 2.10 8.37
C PHE A 532 -7.83 3.35 9.10
N SER A 533 -7.14 4.49 8.99
CA SER A 533 -7.64 5.76 9.54
C SER A 533 -8.92 6.19 8.83
N GLY A 534 -9.98 6.45 9.62
CA GLY A 534 -11.30 6.81 9.11
C GLY A 534 -12.09 5.66 8.48
N GLU A 535 -11.62 4.42 8.62
CA GLU A 535 -12.32 3.23 8.15
C GLU A 535 -13.18 2.59 9.27
N PRO A 536 -14.20 1.78 8.96
CA PRO A 536 -14.97 1.03 9.95
C PRO A 536 -14.10 0.19 10.90
N LEU A 537 -14.50 0.15 12.17
CA LEU A 537 -13.93 -0.75 13.18
C LEU A 537 -14.54 -2.15 13.05
N ILE A 538 -13.92 -3.16 13.67
CA ILE A 538 -14.48 -4.53 13.71
C ILE A 538 -15.88 -4.56 14.35
N GLU A 539 -16.14 -3.67 15.31
CA GLU A 539 -17.42 -3.51 16.00
C GLU A 539 -18.50 -2.87 15.11
N ASP A 540 -18.09 -2.00 14.17
CA ASP A 540 -19.00 -1.39 13.18
C ASP A 540 -19.49 -2.46 12.19
N VAL A 541 -18.59 -3.31 11.69
CA VAL A 541 -18.92 -4.38 10.73
C VAL A 541 -19.86 -5.42 11.33
N ALA A 542 -19.69 -5.74 12.62
CA ALA A 542 -20.58 -6.65 13.34
C ALA A 542 -22.02 -6.08 13.50
N THR A 543 -22.15 -4.76 13.61
CA THR A 543 -23.45 -4.08 13.83
C THR A 543 -24.19 -3.84 12.52
N MET A 544 -23.48 -3.44 11.45
CA MET A 544 -24.07 -3.25 10.11
C MET A 544 -24.67 -4.53 9.52
N ALA A 545 -24.23 -5.71 9.96
CA ALA A 545 -24.82 -6.99 9.57
C ALA A 545 -26.27 -7.18 10.08
N GLY A 546 -26.66 -6.46 11.14
CA GLY A 546 -27.96 -6.54 11.80
C GLY A 546 -29.01 -5.52 11.34
N GLU A 547 -28.61 -4.38 10.79
CA GLU A 547 -29.54 -3.31 10.34
C GLU A 547 -30.02 -3.48 8.88
N ALA A 548 -29.46 -4.45 8.15
CA ALA A 548 -29.90 -4.83 6.80
C ALA A 548 -30.78 -6.10 6.79
N ALA A 549 -31.49 -6.38 7.89
CA ALA A 549 -32.41 -7.51 8.06
C ALA A 549 -33.87 -7.06 8.02
#